data_AF-A0A928WKM2-F1
#
_entry.id   AF-A0A928WKM2-F1
#
_cell.length_a   1.000
_cell.length_b   1.000
_cell.length_c   1.000
_cell.angle_alpha   90.00
_cell.angle_beta   90.00
_cell.angle_gamma   90.00
#
_symmetry.space_group_name_H-M   'P 1'
#
loop_
_entity.id
_entity.type
_entity.pdbx_description
1 polymer ?
#
loop_
_entity_poly.entity_id
_entity_poly.type
_entity_poly.pdbx_seq_one_letter_code
_entity_poly.pdbx_strand_id
1 'polypeptide(L)' 'MSVSHQFSHQELEKVGTKVVDFNRRKIKAIWDKELKTVFVEELDGKPIPSSTAFAFVYPAFFENLKR' A
#
# COMPACT_ATOMS: atom_id res chain seq x y z
N MET A 1 -0.22 17.88 -9.98
CA MET A 1 -1.27 17.21 -9.18
C MET A 1 -0.64 16.00 -8.53
N SER A 2 -0.51 15.99 -7.21
CA SER A 2 0.04 14.82 -6.50
C SER A 2 -1.02 13.72 -6.55
N VAL A 3 -0.69 12.56 -7.13
CA VAL A 3 -1.59 11.41 -7.18
C VAL A 3 -1.26 10.54 -5.98
N SER A 4 -2.14 10.49 -4.99
CA SER A 4 -2.06 9.55 -3.87
C SER A 4 -3.05 8.41 -4.10
N HIS A 5 -2.60 7.18 -3.90
CA HIS A 5 -3.48 6.01 -3.92
C HIS A 5 -3.39 5.32 -2.57
N GLN A 6 -4.54 4.97 -2.01
CA GLN A 6 -4.63 4.37 -0.69
C GLN A 6 -4.97 2.89 -0.84
N PHE A 7 -4.18 2.04 -0.20
CA PHE A 7 -4.45 0.61 -0.14
C PHE A 7 -5.05 0.26 1.22
N SER A 8 -6.17 -0.46 1.21
CA SER A 8 -6.72 -1.08 2.42
C SER A 8 -5.86 -2.30 2.78
N HIS A 9 -5.23 -2.27 3.96
CA HIS A 9 -4.44 -3.39 4.46
C HIS A 9 -5.28 -4.67 4.59
N GLN A 10 -6.49 -4.56 5.12
CA GLN A 10 -7.39 -5.71 5.31
C GLN A 10 -7.84 -6.35 3.99
N GLU A 11 -7.94 -5.55 2.93
CA GLU A 11 -8.30 -6.07 1.61
C GLU A 11 -7.11 -6.82 1.00
N LEU A 12 -5.92 -6.24 1.05
CA LEU A 12 -4.71 -6.86 0.50
C LEU A 12 -4.27 -8.09 1.29
N GLU A 13 -4.48 -8.13 2.60
CA GLU A 13 -4.26 -9.33 3.42
C GLU A 13 -5.09 -10.53 2.92
N LYS A 14 -6.34 -10.27 2.47
CA LYS A 14 -7.25 -11.31 1.98
C LYS A 14 -6.97 -11.70 0.54
N VAL A 15 -6.76 -10.72 -0.34
CA VAL A 15 -6.60 -10.92 -1.79
C VAL A 15 -5.17 -11.29 -2.16
N GLY A 16 -4.19 -10.92 -1.33
CA GLY A 16 -2.76 -11.19 -1.49
C GLY A 16 -2.07 -10.29 -2.51
N THR A 17 -2.72 -9.95 -3.62
CA THR A 17 -2.12 -9.10 -4.67
C THR A 17 -3.18 -8.31 -5.44
N LYS A 18 -2.89 -7.05 -5.76
CA LYS A 18 -3.77 -6.19 -6.56
C LYS A 18 -2.96 -5.35 -7.55
N VAL A 19 -3.41 -5.28 -8.80
CA VAL A 19 -2.84 -4.38 -9.80
C VAL A 19 -3.71 -3.13 -9.90
N VAL A 20 -3.10 -1.95 -9.82
CA VAL A 20 -3.80 -0.67 -9.92
C VAL A 20 -3.08 0.29 -10.86
N ASP A 21 -3.84 1.19 -11.48
CA ASP A 21 -3.29 2.26 -12.30
C ASP A 21 -2.88 3.45 -11.40
N PHE A 22 -1.58 3.76 -11.39
CA PHE A 22 -0.98 4.84 -10.64
C PHE A 22 -0.14 5.72 -11.57
N ASN A 23 -0.55 6.99 -11.72
CA ASN A 23 0.15 7.97 -12.55
C ASN A 23 0.47 7.46 -13.98
N ARG A 24 -0.55 6.93 -14.67
CA ARG A 24 -0.46 6.33 -16.02
C ARG A 24 0.44 5.11 -16.14
N ARG A 25 0.82 4.50 -15.02
CA ARG A 25 1.59 3.25 -14.97
C ARG A 25 0.81 2.22 -14.17
N LYS A 26 0.95 0.95 -14.51
CA LYS A 26 0.40 -0.14 -13.71
C LYS A 26 1.39 -0.53 -12.64
N ILE A 27 0.91 -0.60 -11.41
CA ILE A 27 1.68 -1.02 -10.25
C ILE A 27 0.99 -2.21 -9.60
N LYS A 28 1.77 -3.05 -8.94
CA LYS A 28 1.34 -4.25 -8.24
C LYS A 28 1.56 -4.03 -6.75
N ALA A 29 0.47 -4.01 -6.00
CA ALA A 29 0.48 -4.07 -4.55
C ALA A 29 0.45 -5.54 -4.12
N ILE A 30 1.37 -5.94 -3.26
CA ILE A 30 1.57 -7.31 -2.79
C ILE A 30 1.52 -7.29 -1.26
N TRP A 31 0.72 -8.18 -0.68
CA TRP A 31 0.71 -8.40 0.76
C TRP A 31 1.89 -9.27 1.17
N ASP A 32 2.72 -8.75 2.06
CA ASP A 32 3.76 -9.50 2.71
C ASP A 32 3.23 -10.11 4.01
N LYS A 33 3.25 -11.45 4.07
CA LYS A 33 2.74 -12.19 5.22
C LYS A 33 3.69 -12.17 6.43
N GLU A 34 4.98 -11.98 6.20
CA GLU A 34 6.00 -12.00 7.25
C GLU A 34 6.04 -10.66 7.98
N LEU A 35 6.12 -9.57 7.22
CA LEU A 35 6.15 -8.20 7.71
C LEU A 35 4.75 -7.62 7.95
N LYS A 36 3.69 -8.33 7.55
CA LYS A 36 2.28 -7.92 7.67
C LYS A 36 2.03 -6.51 7.10
N THR A 37 2.58 -6.27 5.91
CA THR A 37 2.56 -4.96 5.25
C THR A 37 2.35 -5.11 3.74
N VAL A 38 2.21 -3.98 3.05
CA VAL A 38 2.02 -3.94 1.60
C VAL A 38 3.30 -3.45 0.92
N PHE A 39 3.83 -4.27 0.03
CA PHE A 39 4.85 -3.84 -0.94
C PHE A 39 4.21 -3.38 -2.23
N VAL A 40 4.84 -2.41 -2.88
CA VAL A 40 4.39 -1.90 -4.17
C VAL A 40 5.54 -1.98 -5.15
N GLU A 41 5.30 -2.65 -6.27
CA GLU A 41 6.27 -2.85 -7.34
C GLU A 41 5.66 -2.43 -8.68
N GLU A 42 6.50 -2.01 -9.63
CA GLU A 42 6.09 -1.91 -11.03
C GLU A 42 5.90 -3.32 -11.62
N LEU A 43 5.15 -3.44 -12.71
CA LEU A 43 4.94 -4.74 -13.39
C LEU A 43 6.24 -5.39 -13.85
N ASP A 44 7.29 -4.60 -14.02
CA ASP A 44 8.61 -5.03 -14.45
C ASP A 44 9.49 -5.50 -13.27
N GLY A 45 8.91 -5.62 -12.06
CA GLY A 45 9.59 -6.09 -10.85
C GLY A 45 10.43 -5.02 -10.14
N LYS A 46 10.33 -3.75 -10.57
CA LYS A 46 11.05 -2.65 -9.92
C LYS A 46 10.31 -2.22 -8.65
N PRO A 47 10.94 -2.27 -7.46
CA PRO A 47 10.29 -1.82 -6.24
C PRO A 47 10.05 -0.30 -6.29
N ILE A 48 8.85 0.13 -5.91
CA ILE A 48 8.53 1.55 -5.79
C ILE A 48 8.83 1.95 -4.34
N PRO A 49 9.86 2.78 -4.09
CA PRO A 49 10.20 3.21 -2.74
C PRO A 49 9.03 3.98 -2.13
N SER A 50 8.82 3.76 -0.83
CA SER A 50 7.74 4.31 -0.01
C SER A 50 7.67 5.86 -0.01
N SER A 51 8.75 6.53 -0.40
CA SER A 51 8.82 7.98 -0.64
C SER A 51 7.94 8.45 -1.80
N THR A 52 7.45 7.52 -2.64
CA THR A 52 6.53 7.78 -3.76
C THR A 52 5.08 7.66 -3.28
N ALA A 53 4.64 8.55 -2.39
CA ALA A 53 3.24 8.86 -2.09
C ALA A 53 2.24 7.71 -1.84
N PHE A 54 2.58 6.73 -0.99
CA PHE A 54 1.58 5.79 -0.43
C PHE A 54 1.35 6.11 1.05
N ALA A 55 0.15 6.58 1.38
CA ALA A 55 -0.27 6.78 2.76
C ALA A 55 -0.89 5.47 3.27
N PHE A 56 -0.16 4.78 4.14
CA PHE A 56 -0.68 3.62 4.85
C PHE A 56 -1.53 4.10 6.03
N VAL A 57 -2.85 4.03 5.88
CA VAL A 57 -3.77 4.33 6.99
C VAL A 57 -3.95 3.06 7.81
N TYR A 58 -3.45 3.09 9.04
CA TYR A 58 -3.74 2.09 10.06
C TYR A 58 -5.01 2.53 10.81
N PRO A 59 -6.18 1.93 10.56
CA PRO A 59 -7.33 2.17 11.41
C PRO A 59 -7.00 1.58 12.79
N ALA A 60 -6.96 2.45 13.81
CA ALA A 60 -6.83 2.13 15.24
C ALA A 60 -5.47 2.29 15.97
N PHE A 61 -4.52 3.13 15.51
CA PHE A 61 -3.40 3.56 16.39
C PHE A 61 -3.65 4.89 17.14
N PHE A 62 -4.83 5.50 16.98
CA PHE A 62 -5.15 6.83 17.55
C PHE A 62 -6.17 6.83 18.69
N GLU A 63 -6.75 5.69 19.08
CA GLU A 63 -7.78 5.68 20.14
C GLU A 63 -7.25 5.55 21.58
N ASN A 64 -5.93 5.52 21.81
CA ASN A 64 -5.36 5.39 23.16
C ASN A 64 -4.35 6.47 23.57
N LEU A 65 -4.52 7.69 23.05
CA LEU A 65 -3.91 8.88 23.67
C LEU A 65 -4.98 9.77 24.30
N LYS A 66 -5.80 9.20 25.20
CA LYS A 66 -6.42 9.98 26.28
C LYS A 66 -5.51 9.91 27.50
N ARG A 67 -4.78 10.98 27.76
CA ARG A 67 -4.38 11.34 29.11
C ARG A 67 -4.38 12.84 29.26
#